data_AF-A0A1H9W5M9-F1
#
_entry.id   AF-A0A1H9W5M9-F1
#
_cell.length_a   1.000
_cell.length_b   1.000
_cell.length_c   1.000
_cell.angle_alpha   90.00
_cell.angle_beta   90.00
_cell.angle_gamma   90.00
#
_symmetry.space_group_name_H-M   'P 1'
#
loop_
_entity.id
_entity.type
_entity.pdbx_description
1 polymer ?
#
loop_
_entity_poly.entity_id
_entity_poly.type
_entity_poly.pdbx_seq_one_letter_code
_entity_poly.pdbx_strand_id
1 'polypeptide(L)' 'MLEQKLTIVPVTLHSENKDSYSTVPSPTSCNHACTIKKANIEISFNNGVDEHIIQTVIRELKHL' A
#
# COMPACT_ATOMS: atom_id res chain seq x y z
N MET A 1 26.66 -7.99 31.19
CA MET A 1 26.30 -6.74 30.49
C MET A 1 25.51 -5.88 31.45
N LEU A 2 25.79 -4.58 31.54
CA LEU A 2 25.09 -3.68 32.45
C LEU A 2 23.67 -3.45 31.91
N GLU A 3 22.63 -3.84 32.65
CA GLU A 3 21.25 -3.56 32.26
C GLU A 3 20.96 -2.07 32.41
N GLN A 4 20.97 -1.34 31.30
CA GLN A 4 20.59 0.07 31.28
C GLN A 4 19.07 0.17 31.32
N LYS A 5 18.53 0.54 32.49
CA LYS A 5 17.09 0.78 32.67
C LYS A 5 16.65 2.01 31.89
N LEU A 6 15.99 1.79 30.76
CA LEU A 6 15.38 2.86 29.97
C LEU A 6 14.12 3.37 30.67
N THR A 7 14.03 4.70 30.84
CA THR A 7 12.83 5.37 31.36
C THR A 7 12.14 6.06 30.19
N ILE A 8 11.00 5.54 29.77
CA ILE A 8 10.19 6.10 28.69
C ILE A 8 9.12 6.99 29.34
N VAL A 9 9.13 8.28 28.99
CA VAL A 9 8.16 9.26 29.49
C VAL A 9 7.19 9.61 28.37
N PRO A 10 5.86 9.53 28.61
CA PRO A 10 4.90 9.95 27.61
C PRO A 10 4.98 11.47 27.40
N VAL A 11 5.03 11.87 26.13
CA VAL A 11 4.97 13.27 25.72
C VAL A 11 3.77 13.47 24.83
N THR A 12 3.14 14.65 24.94
CA THR A 12 2.07 15.06 24.03
C THR A 12 2.70 15.77 22.86
N LEU A 13 2.55 15.21 21.65
CA LEU A 13 3.01 15.84 20.42
C LEU A 13 1.89 16.74 19.89
N HIS A 14 2.19 18.03 19.69
CA HIS A 14 1.29 18.92 18.97
C HIS A 14 1.46 18.67 17.46
N SER A 15 0.33 18.53 16.75
CA SER A 15 0.36 18.47 15.29
C SER A 15 0.97 19.75 14.74
N GLU A 16 1.92 19.63 13.83
CA GLU A 16 2.35 20.77 13.02
C GLU A 16 1.10 21.30 12.30
N ASN A 17 0.82 22.59 12.49
CA ASN A 17 -0.30 23.25 11.82
C ASN A 17 0.07 23.44 10.36
N LYS A 18 -0.04 22.36 9.58
CA LYS A 18 -0.13 22.47 8.14
C LYS A 18 -1.56 22.87 7.86
N ASP A 19 -1.72 24.09 7.33
CA ASP A 19 -2.97 24.60 6.80
C ASP A 19 -3.75 23.43 6.20
N SER A 20 -4.92 23.18 6.77
CA SER A 20 -5.80 22.12 6.36
C SER A 20 -6.28 22.41 4.94
N TYR A 21 -5.45 22.08 3.95
CA TYR A 21 -5.95 21.59 2.69
C TYR A 21 -6.77 20.39 3.08
N SER A 22 -8.09 20.60 3.16
CA SER A 22 -9.07 19.53 3.10
C SER A 22 -8.75 18.75 1.83
N THR A 23 -7.85 17.79 1.96
CA THR A 23 -7.73 16.71 1.01
C THR A 23 -9.00 15.94 1.29
N VAL A 24 -10.09 16.36 0.66
CA VAL A 24 -11.19 15.45 0.33
C VAL A 24 -10.48 14.17 -0.06
N PRO A 25 -10.72 13.02 0.62
CA PRO A 25 -10.13 11.79 0.17
C PRO A 25 -10.59 11.67 -1.27
N SER A 26 -9.70 11.96 -2.21
CA SER A 26 -9.92 11.70 -3.61
C SER A 26 -10.36 10.25 -3.61
N PRO A 27 -11.55 9.93 -4.14
CA PRO A 27 -12.14 8.61 -4.00
C PRO A 27 -11.04 7.68 -4.39
N THR A 28 -10.49 6.95 -3.41
CA THR A 28 -9.12 6.44 -3.47
C THR A 28 -9.02 5.83 -4.84
N SER A 29 -8.34 6.52 -5.75
CA SER A 29 -8.03 5.95 -7.03
C SER A 29 -7.24 4.78 -6.55
N CYS A 30 -7.87 3.60 -6.54
CA CYS A 30 -7.20 2.36 -6.26
C CYS A 30 -6.15 2.38 -7.35
N ASN A 31 -4.99 2.94 -7.01
CA ASN A 31 -3.87 3.16 -7.88
C ASN A 31 -3.35 1.75 -8.01
N HIS A 32 -4.07 0.96 -8.80
CA HIS A 32 -3.75 -0.40 -9.07
C HIS A 32 -2.42 -0.28 -9.79
N ALA A 33 -1.38 -0.87 -9.21
CA ALA A 33 -0.05 -0.87 -9.80
C ALA A 33 -0.10 -1.50 -11.20
N CYS A 34 -1.01 -2.47 -11.37
CA CYS A 34 -1.20 -3.23 -12.60
C CYS A 34 -2.63 -3.78 -12.65
N THR A 35 -3.24 -3.76 -13.84
CA THR A 35 -4.48 -4.48 -14.14
C THR A 35 -4.25 -5.39 -15.33
N ILE A 36 -4.56 -6.67 -15.19
CA ILE A 36 -4.55 -7.67 -16.27
C ILE A 36 -5.97 -7.84 -16.80
N LYS A 37 -6.14 -7.75 -18.12
CA LYS A 37 -7.42 -8.00 -18.80
C LYS A 37 -7.25 -9.14 -19.80
N LYS A 38 -8.06 -10.20 -19.69
CA LYS A 38 -8.10 -11.32 -20.63
C LYS A 38 -9.54 -11.76 -20.90
N ALA A 39 -10.01 -11.57 -22.13
CA ALA A 39 -11.40 -11.86 -22.54
C ALA A 39 -12.42 -11.31 -21.53
N ASN A 40 -12.99 -12.17 -20.68
CA ASN A 40 -14.02 -11.82 -19.69
C ASN A 40 -13.47 -11.71 -18.26
N ILE A 41 -12.15 -11.72 -18.08
CA ILE A 41 -11.47 -11.72 -16.80
C ILE A 41 -10.70 -10.40 -16.64
N GLU A 42 -10.93 -9.72 -15.53
CA GLU A 42 -10.18 -8.54 -15.10
C GLU A 42 -9.60 -8.80 -13.71
N ILE A 43 -8.29 -8.60 -13.55
CA ILE A 43 -7.57 -8.77 -12.29
C ILE A 43 -6.78 -7.51 -12.01
N SER A 44 -7.01 -6.88 -10.85
CA SER A 44 -6.32 -5.66 -10.44
C SER A 44 -5.44 -5.91 -9.23
N PHE A 45 -4.20 -5.44 -9.28
CA PHE A 45 -3.22 -5.53 -8.20
C PHE A 45 -3.04 -4.19 -7.52
N ASN A 46 -3.03 -4.19 -6.18
CA ASN A 46 -2.72 -3.00 -5.40
C ASN A 46 -1.20 -2.74 -5.37
N ASN A 47 -0.79 -1.53 -4.99
CA ASN A 47 0.61 -1.22 -4.76
C ASN A 47 1.25 -2.14 -3.70
N GLY A 48 2.52 -2.50 -3.90
CA GLY A 48 3.31 -3.31 -2.97
C GLY A 48 3.23 -4.82 -3.21
N VAL A 49 2.51 -5.27 -4.24
CA VAL A 49 2.55 -6.66 -4.68
C VAL A 49 3.90 -6.95 -5.35
N ASP A 50 4.51 -8.07 -4.99
CA ASP A 50 5.76 -8.57 -5.59
C ASP A 50 5.57 -8.86 -7.09
N GLU A 51 6.51 -8.41 -7.92
CA GLU A 51 6.46 -8.56 -9.37
C GLU A 51 6.41 -10.03 -9.82
N HIS A 52 7.04 -10.95 -9.09
CA HIS A 52 7.04 -12.38 -9.39
C HIS A 52 5.66 -13.01 -9.22
N ILE A 53 4.84 -12.46 -8.31
CA ILE A 53 3.45 -12.87 -8.15
C ILE A 53 2.65 -12.47 -9.40
N ILE A 54 2.82 -11.22 -9.87
CA ILE A 54 2.15 -10.73 -11.08
C ILE A 54 2.56 -11.56 -12.30
N GLN A 55 3.87 -11.82 -12.48
CA GLN A 55 4.40 -12.66 -13.56
C GLN A 55 3.84 -14.09 -13.52
N THR A 56 3.72 -14.67 -12.33
CA THR A 56 3.13 -16.00 -12.14
C THR A 56 1.67 -16.01 -12.54
N VAL A 57 0.87 -15.03 -12.10
CA VAL A 57 -0.53 -14.90 -12.50
C VAL A 57 -0.65 -14.78 -14.02
N ILE A 58 0.17 -13.94 -14.67
CA ILE A 58 0.17 -13.82 -16.14
C ILE A 58 0.49 -15.17 -16.81
N ARG A 59 1.47 -15.93 -16.30
CA ARG A 59 1.85 -17.23 -16.86
C ARG A 59 0.71 -18.23 -16.77
N GLU A 60 0.10 -18.38 -15.60
CA GLU A 60 -1.02 -19.32 -15.42
C GLU A 60 -2.23 -18.90 -16.24
N LEU A 61 -2.50 -17.59 -16.34
CA LEU A 61 -3.55 -17.07 -17.20
C LEU A 61 -3.35 -17.40 -18.67
N LYS A 62 -2.12 -17.59 -19.18
CA LYS A 62 -1.91 -18.00 -20.59
C LYS A 62 -2.47 -19.39 -20.91
N HIS A 63 -2.59 -20.25 -19.90
CA HIS A 63 -3.00 -21.63 -20.06
C HIS A 63 -4.53 -21.83 -19.94
N LEU A 64 -5.26 -20.76 -19.60
CA LEU A 64 -6.73 -20.67 -19.64
C LEU A 64 -7.23 -20.21 -21.01
#